data_AF-A0A2E1NE13-F1
#
_entry.id   AF-A0A2E1NE13-F1
#
_cell.length_a   1.000
_cell.length_b   1.000
_cell.length_c   1.000
_cell.angle_alpha   90.00
_cell.angle_beta   90.00
_cell.angle_gamma   90.00
#
_symmetry.space_group_name_H-M   'P 1'
#
loop_
_entity.id
_entity.type
_entity.pdbx_description
1 polymer ?
#
loop_
_entity_poly.entity_id
_entity_poly.type
_entity_poly.pdbx_seq_one_letter_code
_entity_poly.pdbx_strand_id
1 'polypeptide(L)'
;MIKLIYQISIVFFLIIISCDKEKKQEPNDKSKLGTSSPSVSSTNTPVDKFKISKIKNVCDCYSFSVDIYNQAISIRMSYNDFEDFSKNQTSVNKVKQLMANWREIRAHCIMTYQRAMFEPNNCKYPSDSVEKLKNKFYSLGFTPSY
;
A
#
# COMPACT_ATOMS: atom_id res chain seq x y z
N MET A 1 -45.51 -7.08 -32.88
CA MET A 1 -44.57 -6.80 -31.76
C MET A 1 -44.11 -8.09 -31.08
N ILE A 2 -43.48 -9.02 -31.82
CA ILE A 2 -42.99 -10.31 -31.26
C ILE A 2 -41.50 -10.55 -31.60
N LYS A 3 -40.95 -9.83 -32.60
CA LYS A 3 -39.56 -10.01 -33.07
C LYS A 3 -38.49 -9.24 -32.27
N LEU A 4 -38.87 -8.33 -31.36
CA LEU A 4 -37.92 -7.51 -30.60
C LEU A 4 -37.56 -8.09 -29.22
N ILE A 5 -38.25 -9.13 -28.76
CA ILE A 5 -38.00 -9.75 -27.44
C ILE A 5 -36.89 -10.83 -27.54
N TYR A 6 -36.70 -11.43 -28.71
CA TYR A 6 -35.77 -12.55 -28.90
C TYR A 6 -34.28 -12.14 -28.97
N GLN A 7 -33.99 -10.86 -29.26
CA GLN A 7 -32.62 -10.34 -29.33
C GLN A 7 -32.01 -10.01 -27.95
N ILE A 8 -32.81 -9.98 -26.89
CA ILE A 8 -32.33 -9.68 -25.52
C ILE A 8 -31.90 -10.95 -24.76
N SER A 9 -32.27 -12.15 -25.24
CA SER A 9 -32.02 -13.43 -24.52
C SER A 9 -30.68 -14.12 -24.85
N ILE A 10 -29.85 -13.60 -25.76
CA ILE A 10 -28.62 -14.29 -26.21
C ILE A 10 -27.34 -13.79 -25.52
N VAL A 11 -27.40 -12.72 -24.71
CA VAL A 11 -26.19 -12.12 -24.08
C VAL A 11 -25.99 -12.54 -22.62
N PHE A 12 -26.88 -13.36 -22.05
CA PHE A 12 -26.82 -13.74 -20.63
C PHE A 12 -26.08 -15.05 -20.31
N PHE A 13 -25.39 -15.66 -21.27
CA PHE A 13 -24.85 -17.03 -21.12
C PHE A 13 -23.33 -17.17 -20.94
N LEU A 14 -22.57 -16.11 -20.67
CA LEU A 14 -21.09 -16.19 -20.58
C LEU A 14 -20.48 -15.51 -19.35
N ILE A 15 -21.04 -15.71 -18.16
CA ILE A 15 -20.30 -15.46 -16.91
C ILE A 15 -20.53 -16.63 -15.94
N ILE A 16 -19.89 -17.77 -16.23
CA ILE A 16 -19.54 -18.76 -15.20
C ILE A 16 -18.00 -18.79 -15.18
N ILE A 17 -17.43 -17.88 -14.41
CA ILE A 17 -16.02 -17.94 -14.02
C ILE A 17 -15.91 -19.15 -13.09
N SER A 18 -15.21 -20.17 -13.58
CA SER A 18 -14.87 -21.38 -12.86
C SER A 18 -14.00 -21.01 -11.65
N CYS A 19 -14.62 -20.87 -10.47
CA CYS A 19 -13.90 -20.95 -9.20
C CYS A 19 -13.57 -22.42 -8.96
N ASP A 20 -12.39 -22.85 -9.37
CA ASP A 20 -11.81 -24.11 -8.92
C ASP A 20 -11.67 -24.04 -7.39
N LYS A 21 -12.39 -24.93 -6.70
CA LYS A 21 -12.31 -25.05 -5.25
C LYS A 21 -11.02 -25.78 -4.95
N GLU A 22 -9.99 -25.05 -4.54
CA GLU A 22 -8.80 -25.65 -3.93
C GLU A 22 -9.26 -26.62 -2.82
N LYS A 23 -8.95 -27.90 -3.04
CA LYS A 23 -9.20 -28.96 -2.07
C LYS A 23 -8.44 -28.62 -0.80
N LYS A 24 -9.17 -28.44 0.30
CA LYS A 24 -8.61 -28.49 1.65
C LYS A 24 -7.89 -29.83 1.81
N GLN A 25 -6.56 -29.81 1.83
CA GLN A 25 -5.77 -30.92 2.34
C GLN A 25 -5.87 -30.91 3.88
N GLU A 26 -6.37 -32.01 4.43
CA GLU A 26 -6.23 -32.33 5.85
C GLU A 26 -4.75 -32.47 6.24
N PRO A 27 -4.38 -32.13 7.49
CA PRO A 27 -2.99 -32.15 7.94
C PRO A 27 -2.56 -33.59 8.20
N ASN A 28 -1.67 -34.12 7.37
CA ASN A 28 -0.95 -35.35 7.69
C ASN A 28 0.46 -35.04 8.17
N ASP A 29 0.75 -35.70 9.27
CA ASP A 29 1.89 -35.59 10.15
C ASP A 29 3.20 -36.03 9.47
N LYS A 30 4.30 -35.37 9.86
CA LYS A 30 5.70 -35.83 9.79
C LYS A 30 6.37 -35.96 8.41
N SER A 31 7.18 -34.95 8.08
CA SER A 31 8.48 -35.19 7.44
C SER A 31 9.45 -34.04 7.76
N LYS A 32 10.55 -34.39 8.44
CA LYS A 32 11.69 -33.52 8.71
C LYS A 32 12.42 -33.24 7.39
N LEU A 33 12.49 -31.98 6.98
CA LEU A 33 13.52 -31.52 6.05
C LEU A 33 14.14 -30.24 6.61
N GLY A 34 15.36 -30.36 7.12
CA GLY A 34 16.12 -29.26 7.68
C GLY A 34 16.42 -28.23 6.61
N THR A 35 15.85 -27.05 6.75
CA THR A 35 16.34 -25.84 6.09
C THR A 35 16.92 -24.98 7.21
N SER A 36 18.25 -24.89 7.28
CA SER A 36 18.92 -23.89 8.10
C SER A 36 18.59 -22.52 7.52
N SER A 37 17.51 -21.91 8.02
CA SER A 37 17.21 -20.50 7.80
C SER A 37 18.36 -19.68 8.36
N PRO A 38 18.98 -18.76 7.60
CA PRO A 38 19.90 -17.80 8.19
C PRO A 38 19.08 -16.95 9.15
N SER A 39 19.33 -17.10 10.45
CA SER A 39 18.80 -16.19 11.46
C SER A 39 19.43 -14.83 11.22
N VAL A 40 18.80 -14.00 10.39
CA VAL A 40 19.03 -12.56 10.40
C VAL A 40 18.58 -12.12 11.79
N SER A 41 19.56 -11.84 12.65
CA SER A 41 19.34 -11.20 13.94
C SER A 41 18.75 -9.83 13.65
N SER A 42 17.42 -9.77 13.61
CA SER A 42 16.67 -8.53 13.56
C SER A 42 16.83 -7.91 14.94
N THR A 43 17.78 -6.98 15.04
CA THR A 43 17.81 -6.02 16.14
C THR A 43 16.51 -5.22 16.06
N ASN A 44 15.49 -5.73 16.75
CA ASN A 44 14.19 -5.09 16.88
C ASN A 44 14.36 -3.89 17.80
N THR A 45 14.93 -2.80 17.27
CA THR A 45 14.68 -1.48 17.84
C THR A 45 13.18 -1.24 17.73
N PRO A 46 12.47 -0.90 18.82
CA PRO A 46 11.04 -0.65 18.75
C PRO A 46 10.77 0.43 17.70
N VAL A 47 10.15 0.01 16.62
CA VAL A 47 9.78 0.88 15.50
C VAL A 47 8.66 1.77 16.02
N ASP A 48 8.92 3.07 16.20
CA ASP A 48 7.89 4.02 16.59
C ASP A 48 6.75 4.00 15.58
N LYS A 49 5.64 3.37 15.99
CA LYS A 49 4.43 3.21 15.22
C LYS A 49 3.68 4.55 15.16
N PHE A 50 3.12 4.89 14.00
CA PHE A 50 2.32 6.11 13.90
C PHE A 50 1.10 6.05 14.83
N LYS A 51 0.87 7.13 15.60
CA LYS A 51 -0.28 7.26 16.50
C LYS A 51 -1.50 7.70 15.70
N ILE A 52 -2.33 6.75 15.26
CA ILE A 52 -3.57 7.01 14.49
C ILE A 52 -4.51 8.01 15.17
N SER A 53 -4.50 8.09 16.51
CA SER A 53 -5.26 9.07 17.28
C SER A 53 -4.93 10.53 16.95
N LYS A 54 -3.83 10.81 16.23
CA LYS A 54 -3.49 12.14 15.71
C LYS A 54 -4.34 12.58 14.51
N ILE A 55 -5.01 11.66 13.83
CA ILE A 55 -5.89 11.97 12.69
C ILE A 55 -7.26 12.39 13.25
N LYS A 56 -7.65 13.65 13.04
CA LYS A 56 -8.92 14.21 13.54
C LYS A 56 -9.90 14.54 12.41
N ASN A 57 -9.40 14.77 11.20
CA ASN A 57 -10.21 15.10 10.04
C ASN A 57 -9.55 14.63 8.72
N VAL A 58 -10.23 14.87 7.60
CA VAL A 58 -9.75 14.57 6.24
C VAL A 58 -8.45 15.31 5.91
N CYS A 59 -8.28 16.55 6.37
CA CYS A 59 -7.07 17.33 6.08
C CYS A 59 -5.82 16.74 6.77
N ASP A 60 -5.98 16.12 7.93
CA ASP A 60 -4.89 15.41 8.60
C ASP A 60 -4.42 14.20 7.76
N CYS A 61 -5.36 13.49 7.12
CA CYS A 61 -5.03 12.38 6.22
C CYS A 61 -4.12 12.81 5.08
N TYR A 62 -4.43 13.93 4.43
CA TYR A 62 -3.58 14.48 3.37
C TYR A 62 -2.25 14.99 3.93
N SER A 63 -2.28 15.74 5.02
CA SER A 63 -1.07 16.35 5.60
C SER A 63 -0.05 15.30 6.02
N PHE A 64 -0.47 14.28 6.78
CA PHE A 64 0.45 13.21 7.19
C PHE A 64 0.94 12.37 6.00
N SER A 65 0.09 12.13 5.00
CA SER A 65 0.52 11.41 3.79
C SER A 65 1.58 12.20 3.01
N VAL A 66 1.35 13.51 2.82
CA VAL A 66 2.30 14.41 2.15
C VAL A 66 3.63 14.48 2.92
N ASP A 67 3.59 14.64 4.23
CA ASP A 67 4.78 14.72 5.06
C ASP A 67 5.61 13.43 5.02
N ILE A 68 4.94 12.28 5.03
CA ILE A 68 5.61 10.98 4.90
C ILE A 68 6.31 10.84 3.56
N TYR A 69 5.62 11.15 2.46
CA TYR A 69 6.23 11.07 1.12
C TYR A 69 7.38 12.06 0.96
N ASN A 70 7.24 13.29 1.44
CA ASN A 70 8.32 14.28 1.38
C ASN A 70 9.55 13.83 2.16
N GLN A 71 9.38 13.25 3.35
CA GLN A 71 10.49 12.69 4.12
C GLN A 71 11.16 11.52 3.38
N ALA A 72 10.37 10.58 2.85
CA ALA A 72 10.90 9.43 2.12
C ALA A 72 11.66 9.84 0.86
N ILE A 73 11.11 10.78 0.09
CA ILE A 73 11.74 11.36 -1.10
C ILE A 73 13.02 12.10 -0.72
N SER A 74 13.01 12.88 0.36
CA SER A 74 14.19 13.59 0.83
C SER A 74 15.32 12.63 1.21
N ILE A 75 15.02 11.52 1.88
CA ILE A 75 16.01 10.49 2.21
C ILE A 75 16.57 9.88 0.92
N ARG A 76 15.71 9.58 -0.07
CA ARG A 76 16.18 9.00 -1.34
C ARG A 76 17.05 9.97 -2.13
N MET A 77 16.71 11.24 -2.13
CA MET A 77 17.43 12.30 -2.86
C MET A 77 18.75 12.70 -2.20
N SER A 78 19.04 12.27 -0.97
CA SER A 78 20.37 12.47 -0.37
C SER A 78 21.43 11.51 -0.91
N TYR A 79 21.07 10.63 -1.85
CA TYR A 79 21.95 9.68 -2.52
C TYR A 79 21.93 9.94 -4.03
N ASN A 80 23.06 9.70 -4.70
CA ASN A 80 23.20 9.94 -6.14
C ASN A 80 22.21 9.08 -6.95
N ASP A 81 22.10 7.81 -6.59
CA ASP A 81 21.23 6.86 -7.26
C ASP A 81 20.59 5.87 -6.27
N PHE A 82 19.78 4.96 -6.81
CA PHE A 82 19.04 4.01 -6.00
C PHE A 82 19.95 2.90 -5.45
N GLU A 83 21.05 2.60 -6.14
CA GLU A 83 22.01 1.58 -5.73
C GLU A 83 22.77 2.03 -4.48
N ASP A 84 23.25 3.29 -4.48
CA ASP A 84 23.89 3.93 -3.34
C ASP A 84 22.96 4.00 -2.12
N PHE A 85 21.70 4.38 -2.35
CA PHE A 85 20.68 4.35 -1.30
C PHE A 85 20.47 2.94 -0.75
N SER A 86 20.41 1.93 -1.61
CA SER A 86 20.12 0.53 -1.24
C SER A 86 21.22 -0.09 -0.38
N LYS A 87 22.45 0.42 -0.47
CA LYS A 87 23.59 -0.01 0.37
C LYS A 87 23.48 0.53 1.81
N ASN A 88 22.70 1.59 2.05
CA ASN A 88 22.51 2.15 3.40
C ASN A 88 21.27 1.56 4.08
N GLN A 89 21.46 0.49 4.86
CA GLN A 89 20.36 -0.22 5.52
C GLN A 89 19.54 0.67 6.48
N THR A 90 20.18 1.65 7.13
CA THR A 90 19.50 2.59 8.04
C THR A 90 18.50 3.45 7.27
N SER A 91 18.92 4.06 6.16
CA SER A 91 18.03 4.84 5.29
C SER A 91 16.96 3.98 4.64
N VAL A 92 17.30 2.79 4.17
CA VAL A 92 16.34 1.81 3.62
C VAL A 92 15.25 1.49 4.66
N ASN A 93 15.64 1.14 5.88
CA ASN A 93 14.70 0.82 6.95
C ASN A 93 13.84 2.01 7.34
N LYS A 94 14.42 3.22 7.33
CA LYS A 94 13.66 4.45 7.62
C LYS A 94 12.57 4.70 6.58
N VAL A 95 12.89 4.55 5.28
CA VAL A 95 11.88 4.69 4.22
C VAL A 95 10.82 3.59 4.31
N LYS A 96 11.19 2.35 4.60
CA LYS A 96 10.23 1.25 4.82
C LYS A 96 9.28 1.54 5.97
N GLN A 97 9.79 2.06 7.10
CA GLN A 97 8.97 2.47 8.24
C GLN A 97 8.00 3.60 7.86
N LEU A 98 8.48 4.61 7.12
CA LEU A 98 7.64 5.69 6.62
C LEU A 98 6.50 5.15 5.75
N MET A 99 6.78 4.23 4.82
CA MET A 99 5.76 3.63 3.96
C MET A 99 4.80 2.72 4.72
N ALA A 100 5.27 2.00 5.74
CA ALA A 100 4.40 1.25 6.65
C ALA A 100 3.42 2.18 7.38
N ASN A 101 3.90 3.29 7.92
CA ASN A 101 3.06 4.30 8.56
C ASN A 101 2.04 4.91 7.59
N TRP A 102 2.44 5.20 6.34
CA TRP A 102 1.51 5.69 5.32
C TRP A 102 0.40 4.68 5.01
N ARG A 103 0.72 3.38 4.92
CA ARG A 103 -0.30 2.34 4.71
C ARG A 103 -1.33 2.32 5.85
N GLU A 104 -0.89 2.45 7.09
CA GLU A 104 -1.79 2.53 8.25
C GLU A 104 -2.68 3.78 8.22
N ILE A 105 -2.09 4.94 7.92
CA ILE A 105 -2.83 6.20 7.76
C ILE A 105 -3.85 6.08 6.64
N ARG A 106 -3.44 5.59 5.46
CA ARG A 106 -4.32 5.41 4.30
C ARG A 106 -5.49 4.50 4.63
N ALA A 107 -5.22 3.35 5.26
CA ALA A 107 -6.27 2.41 5.65
C ALA A 107 -7.26 3.06 6.61
N HIS A 108 -6.78 3.72 7.67
CA HIS A 108 -7.63 4.42 8.62
C HIS A 108 -8.47 5.51 7.95
N CYS A 109 -7.85 6.35 7.13
CA CYS A 109 -8.52 7.47 6.48
C CYS A 109 -9.61 7.02 5.50
N ILE A 110 -9.34 5.98 4.71
CA ILE A 110 -10.35 5.40 3.79
C ILE A 110 -11.51 4.81 4.59
N MET A 111 -11.25 4.09 5.67
CA MET A 111 -12.32 3.48 6.49
C MET A 111 -13.16 4.53 7.23
N THR A 112 -12.50 5.56 7.79
CA THR A 112 -13.14 6.58 8.63
C THR A 112 -13.91 7.61 7.80
N TYR A 113 -13.29 8.14 6.74
CA TYR A 113 -13.85 9.26 5.98
C TYR A 113 -14.43 8.86 4.63
N GLN A 114 -14.17 7.64 4.16
CA GLN A 114 -14.83 7.03 3.00
C GLN A 114 -14.80 7.94 1.76
N ARG A 115 -15.98 8.29 1.21
CA ARG A 115 -16.13 9.11 0.01
C ARG A 115 -15.52 10.51 0.15
N ALA A 116 -15.49 11.07 1.36
CA ALA A 116 -14.92 12.39 1.61
C ALA A 116 -13.40 12.45 1.32
N MET A 117 -12.70 11.31 1.28
CA MET A 117 -11.30 11.23 0.83
C MET A 117 -11.11 11.49 -0.68
N PHE A 118 -12.18 11.48 -1.46
CA PHE A 118 -12.16 11.62 -2.92
C PHE A 118 -12.92 12.86 -3.40
N GLU A 119 -13.59 13.56 -2.49
CA GLU A 119 -14.31 14.79 -2.79
C GLU A 119 -13.35 15.99 -2.75
N PRO A 120 -13.64 17.06 -3.53
CA PRO A 120 -12.95 18.32 -3.38
C PRO A 120 -13.01 18.81 -1.93
N ASN A 121 -11.88 19.22 -1.39
CA ASN A 121 -11.76 19.72 -0.03
C ASN A 121 -10.93 21.02 -0.01
N ASN A 122 -11.11 21.81 1.05
CA ASN A 122 -10.39 23.06 1.28
C ASN A 122 -9.14 22.86 2.15
N CYS A 123 -8.58 21.65 2.18
CA CYS A 123 -7.37 21.38 2.94
C CYS A 123 -6.17 22.11 2.33
N LYS A 124 -5.10 22.27 3.12
CA LYS A 124 -3.84 22.89 2.68
C LYS A 124 -3.28 22.28 1.38
N TYR A 125 -3.48 20.98 1.18
CA TYR A 125 -3.01 20.26 0.02
C TYR A 125 -4.20 19.86 -0.87
N PRO A 126 -4.12 20.09 -2.20
CA PRO A 126 -5.09 19.58 -3.16
C PRO A 126 -5.26 18.06 -3.05
N SER A 127 -6.45 17.55 -3.40
CA SER A 127 -6.80 16.12 -3.31
C SER A 127 -5.86 15.20 -4.11
N ASP A 128 -5.23 15.71 -5.17
CA ASP A 128 -4.28 14.97 -6.02
C ASP A 128 -2.82 15.00 -5.54
N SER A 129 -2.51 15.71 -4.45
CA SER A 129 -1.14 15.93 -3.97
C SER A 129 -0.44 14.62 -3.60
N VAL A 130 -1.16 13.71 -2.95
CA VAL A 130 -0.63 12.40 -2.54
C VAL A 130 -0.30 11.55 -3.76
N GLU A 131 -1.14 11.58 -4.80
CA GLU A 131 -0.91 10.84 -6.03
C GLU A 131 0.33 11.35 -6.78
N LYS A 132 0.49 12.68 -6.89
CA LYS A 132 1.68 13.29 -7.48
C LYS A 132 2.96 12.88 -6.76
N LEU A 133 2.94 12.89 -5.42
CA LEU A 133 4.09 12.48 -4.62
C LEU A 133 4.37 10.98 -4.74
N LYS A 134 3.34 10.14 -4.79
CA LYS A 134 3.49 8.70 -5.03
C LYS A 134 4.15 8.43 -6.37
N ASN A 135 3.77 9.15 -7.42
CA ASN A 135 4.38 9.00 -8.75
C ASN A 135 5.85 9.44 -8.74
N LYS A 136 6.17 10.56 -8.07
CA LYS A 136 7.57 10.97 -7.86
C LYS A 136 8.36 9.95 -7.05
N PHE A 137 7.77 9.37 -6.02
CA PHE A 137 8.40 8.31 -5.23
C PHE A 137 8.74 7.11 -6.13
N TYR A 138 7.83 6.66 -6.98
CA TYR A 138 8.10 5.55 -7.90
C TYR A 138 9.13 5.90 -8.98
N SER A 139 9.13 7.12 -9.50
CA SER A 139 10.14 7.56 -10.47
C SER A 139 11.57 7.56 -9.90
N LEU A 140 11.73 7.53 -8.57
CA LEU A 140 13.04 7.47 -7.91
C LEU A 140 13.56 6.04 -7.70
N GLY A 141 12.86 5.03 -8.22
CA GLY A 141 13.24 3.61 -8.18
C GLY A 141 12.50 2.78 -7.14
N PHE A 142 11.57 3.36 -6.38
CA PHE A 142 10.74 2.62 -5.43
C PHE A 142 9.58 1.90 -6.11
N THR A 143 9.18 0.76 -5.55
CA THR A 143 8.02 -0.02 -6.01
C THR A 143 6.82 0.17 -5.08
N PRO A 144 5.59 -0.20 -5.50
CA PRO A 144 4.42 -0.17 -4.64
C PRO A 144 4.52 -1.06 -3.38
N SER A 145 5.42 -2.05 -3.38
CA SER A 145 5.65 -2.99 -2.27
C SER A 145 6.64 -2.49 -1.22
N TYR A 146 7.23 -1.31 -1.42
CA TYR A 146 8.29 -0.78 -0.56
C TYR A 146 7.84 -0.50 0.88
#